data_AF-A0A834Z4Y7-F1
#
_entry.id   AF-A0A834Z4Y7-F1
#
_cell.length_a   1.000
_cell.length_b   1.000
_cell.length_c   1.000
_cell.angle_alpha   90.00
_cell.angle_beta   90.00
_cell.angle_gamma   90.00
#
_symmetry.space_group_name_H-M   'P 1'
#
loop_
_entity.id
_entity.type
_entity.pdbx_description
1 polymer ?
#
loop_
_entity_poly.entity_id
_entity_poly.type
_entity_poly.pdbx_seq_one_letter_code
_entity_poly.pdbx_strand_id
1 'polypeptide(L)'
;MEVLIWADILAVYAMWMMMTYLTKVWKLNFTHAAAMVNIFIGSATIMPIGMSYLAETCLGNFGVLCLSSVSYSIGLSFLAMSTPPILSKATGTCSAYEAACIGHVQAILFYAALALIAVGLSGHVTSLGAFFTGQMAIQKEEDEDALERRTRTPCICLGVFAVVLVPIIGGIALPYIKPWSVRFGIPAICSVVATPVFEWVMRLDKAATILSSQNLEEQEMNKWRLCRVTEVEETKITIRMIPITGVLGAGIMGSALSVYITGKVSERGGRRNWFQDTLNKSRLDNYYWTLAVLSSINLVLYALVAICYAYRESTAEEQEGPNEESANALQR
;
A
#
# COMPACT_ATOMS: atom_id res chain seq x y z
N MET A 1 -15.33 9.34 -7.60
CA MET A 1 -13.87 9.22 -7.40
C MET A 1 -13.39 10.00 -6.17
N GLU A 2 -13.63 11.31 -6.10
CA GLU A 2 -13.14 12.15 -5.00
C GLU A 2 -13.56 11.64 -3.61
N VAL A 3 -14.82 11.21 -3.45
CA VAL A 3 -15.36 10.73 -2.16
C VAL A 3 -14.59 9.53 -1.58
N LEU A 4 -14.15 8.57 -2.40
CA LEU A 4 -13.39 7.41 -1.94
C LEU A 4 -11.95 7.80 -1.59
N ILE A 5 -11.34 8.67 -2.39
CA ILE A 5 -9.99 9.22 -2.11
C ILE A 5 -10.01 9.95 -0.76
N TRP A 6 -11.05 10.71 -0.46
CA TRP A 6 -11.22 11.38 0.83
C TRP A 6 -11.34 10.40 2.00
N ALA A 7 -12.08 9.32 1.83
CA ALA A 7 -12.20 8.27 2.85
C ALA A 7 -10.85 7.56 3.09
N ASP A 8 -10.11 7.25 2.02
CA ASP A 8 -8.79 6.62 2.09
C ASP A 8 -7.75 7.52 2.77
N ILE A 9 -7.76 8.84 2.48
CA ILE A 9 -6.92 9.83 3.16
C ILE A 9 -7.14 9.83 4.67
N LEU A 10 -8.40 9.85 5.12
CA LEU A 10 -8.76 9.87 6.53
C LEU A 10 -8.32 8.60 7.25
N ALA A 11 -8.35 7.46 6.56
CA ALA A 11 -7.95 6.19 7.11
C ALA A 11 -6.43 5.95 7.07
N VAL A 12 -5.70 6.48 6.08
CA VAL A 12 -4.23 6.59 6.14
C VAL A 12 -3.80 7.41 7.35
N TYR A 13 -4.51 8.50 7.65
CA TYR A 13 -4.28 9.27 8.87
C TYR A 13 -4.54 8.44 10.14
N ALA A 14 -5.62 7.65 10.20
CA ALA A 14 -5.86 6.74 11.33
C ALA A 14 -4.69 5.78 11.54
N MET A 15 -4.12 5.25 10.46
CA MET A 15 -2.94 4.38 10.51
C MET A 15 -1.68 5.13 10.94
N TRP A 16 -1.49 6.39 10.53
CA TRP A 16 -0.37 7.21 11.02
C TRP A 16 -0.42 7.43 12.53
N MET A 17 -1.63 7.61 13.07
CA MET A 17 -1.87 7.74 14.52
C MET A 17 -1.67 6.44 15.30
N MET A 18 -1.58 5.29 14.63
CA MET A 18 -1.46 3.97 15.24
C MET A 18 -0.30 3.87 16.23
N MET A 19 0.87 4.40 15.84
CA MET A 19 2.07 4.39 16.68
C MET A 19 1.82 5.10 18.02
N THR A 20 1.12 6.23 17.97
CA THR A 20 0.80 7.02 19.17
C THR A 20 -0.30 6.37 20.01
N TYR A 21 -1.22 5.64 19.40
CA TYR A 21 -2.26 4.89 20.11
C TYR A 21 -1.67 3.70 20.89
N LEU A 22 -0.81 2.90 20.24
CA LEU A 22 -0.14 1.76 20.86
C LEU A 22 0.78 2.19 22.02
N THR A 23 1.48 3.31 21.88
CA THR A 23 2.39 3.79 22.95
C THR A 23 1.64 4.50 24.09
N LYS A 24 0.61 5.31 23.80
CA LYS A 24 -0.09 6.09 24.84
C LYS A 24 -1.20 5.32 25.55
N VAL A 25 -1.98 4.52 24.82
CA VAL A 25 -3.16 3.81 25.35
C VAL A 25 -2.80 2.38 25.74
N TRP A 26 -2.19 1.61 24.84
CA TRP A 26 -1.78 0.23 25.12
C TRP A 26 -0.52 0.14 26.00
N LYS A 27 0.16 1.27 26.24
CA LYS A 27 1.40 1.37 27.03
C LYS A 27 2.48 0.38 26.56
N LEU A 28 2.51 0.10 25.26
CA LEU A 28 3.54 -0.74 24.66
C LEU A 28 4.85 0.02 24.52
N ASN A 29 5.96 -0.70 24.65
CA ASN A 29 7.28 -0.17 24.38
C ASN A 29 7.39 0.27 22.91
N PHE A 30 8.15 1.34 22.66
CA PHE A 30 8.29 1.91 21.31
C PHE A 30 8.71 0.88 20.26
N THR A 31 9.61 -0.04 20.61
CA THR A 31 10.05 -1.11 19.71
C THR A 31 8.94 -2.09 19.37
N HIS A 32 8.10 -2.45 20.35
CA HIS A 32 6.98 -3.35 20.12
C HIS A 32 5.89 -2.68 19.28
N ALA A 33 5.54 -1.43 19.60
CA ALA A 33 4.60 -0.65 18.81
C ALA A 33 5.06 -0.45 17.36
N ALA A 34 6.35 -0.10 17.16
CA ALA A 34 6.93 0.04 15.83
C ALA A 34 6.93 -1.28 15.06
N ALA A 35 7.23 -2.41 15.72
CA ALA A 35 7.16 -3.72 15.10
C ALA A 35 5.75 -4.04 14.60
N MET A 36 4.70 -3.77 15.39
CA MET A 36 3.32 -3.99 14.96
C MET A 36 2.95 -3.13 13.74
N VAL A 37 3.32 -1.85 13.75
CA VAL A 37 3.07 -0.93 12.62
C VAL A 37 3.83 -1.37 11.36
N ASN A 38 5.12 -1.73 11.49
CA ASN A 38 5.93 -2.15 10.35
C ASN A 38 5.46 -3.50 9.78
N ILE A 39 5.05 -4.45 10.63
CA ILE A 39 4.46 -5.71 10.17
C ILE A 39 3.19 -5.42 9.37
N PHE A 40 2.31 -4.53 9.86
CA PHE A 40 1.12 -4.12 9.13
C PHE A 40 1.48 -3.48 7.78
N ILE A 41 2.34 -2.44 7.77
CA ILE A 41 2.74 -1.73 6.54
C ILE A 41 3.38 -2.68 5.52
N GLY A 42 4.28 -3.55 5.98
CA GLY A 42 4.90 -4.55 5.11
C GLY A 42 3.89 -5.54 4.55
N SER A 43 2.94 -6.01 5.36
CA SER A 43 1.87 -6.90 4.91
C SER A 43 0.95 -6.24 3.87
N ALA A 44 0.53 -4.99 4.10
CA ALA A 44 -0.25 -4.19 3.15
C ALA A 44 0.53 -3.85 1.86
N THR A 45 1.86 -3.92 1.89
CA THR A 45 2.69 -3.75 0.69
C THR A 45 2.75 -5.03 -0.13
N ILE A 46 2.75 -6.23 0.48
CA ILE A 46 2.85 -7.53 -0.21
C ILE A 46 1.47 -8.01 -0.72
N MET A 47 0.42 -7.77 0.07
CA MET A 47 -0.95 -8.23 -0.20
C MET A 47 -1.54 -7.83 -1.57
N PRO A 48 -1.15 -6.71 -2.23
CA PRO A 48 -1.54 -6.41 -3.61
C PRO A 48 -1.24 -7.54 -4.60
N ILE A 49 -0.18 -8.32 -4.42
CA ILE A 49 0.15 -9.47 -5.29
C ILE A 49 -0.95 -10.54 -5.23
N GLY A 50 -1.51 -10.78 -4.04
CA GLY A 50 -2.64 -11.69 -3.87
C GLY A 50 -3.95 -11.12 -4.42
N MET A 51 -4.17 -9.81 -4.24
CA MET A 51 -5.38 -9.14 -4.75
C MET A 51 -5.38 -9.01 -6.28
N SER A 52 -4.21 -8.84 -6.91
CA SER A 52 -4.09 -8.86 -8.38
C SER A 52 -4.39 -10.24 -8.95
N TYR A 53 -3.88 -11.30 -8.32
CA TYR A 53 -4.22 -12.68 -8.70
C TYR A 53 -5.73 -12.93 -8.57
N LEU A 54 -6.35 -12.49 -7.47
CA LEU A 54 -7.79 -12.63 -7.25
C LEU A 54 -8.61 -11.87 -8.30
N ALA A 55 -8.11 -10.73 -8.78
CA ALA A 55 -8.74 -9.94 -9.84
C ALA A 55 -8.70 -10.68 -11.18
N GLU A 56 -7.59 -11.34 -11.49
CA GLU A 56 -7.41 -12.07 -12.74
C GLU A 56 -8.18 -13.40 -12.76
N THR A 57 -8.18 -14.17 -11.67
CA THR A 57 -8.69 -15.55 -11.70
C THR A 57 -10.13 -15.71 -11.24
N CYS A 58 -10.64 -14.82 -10.39
CA CYS A 58 -11.89 -15.08 -9.67
C CYS A 58 -12.94 -13.99 -9.88
N LEU A 59 -12.62 -12.74 -9.58
CA LEU A 59 -13.63 -11.69 -9.34
C LEU A 59 -13.66 -10.59 -10.42
N GLY A 60 -12.62 -10.49 -11.26
CA GLY A 60 -12.40 -9.31 -12.10
C GLY A 60 -12.04 -8.07 -11.28
N ASN A 61 -11.53 -7.03 -11.95
CA ASN A 61 -11.15 -5.76 -11.30
C ASN A 61 -12.29 -5.13 -10.50
N PHE A 62 -13.51 -5.14 -11.06
CA PHE A 62 -14.69 -4.59 -10.37
C PHE A 62 -15.06 -5.39 -9.11
N GLY A 63 -15.00 -6.72 -9.15
CA GLY A 63 -15.35 -7.56 -8.01
C GLY A 63 -14.34 -7.42 -6.87
N VAL A 64 -13.03 -7.35 -7.19
CA VAL A 64 -11.98 -7.08 -6.19
C VAL A 64 -12.12 -5.69 -5.57
N LEU A 65 -12.50 -4.69 -6.35
CA LEU A 65 -12.76 -3.34 -5.85
C LEU A 65 -13.92 -3.28 -4.85
N CYS A 66 -15.04 -3.96 -5.12
CA CYS A 66 -16.15 -4.06 -4.16
C CYS A 66 -15.73 -4.83 -2.89
N LEU A 67 -15.09 -5.99 -3.06
CA LEU A 67 -14.64 -6.79 -1.92
C LEU A 67 -13.69 -6.02 -1.00
N SER A 68 -12.72 -5.31 -1.59
CA SER A 68 -11.76 -4.51 -0.86
C SER A 68 -12.41 -3.32 -0.15
N SER A 69 -13.33 -2.60 -0.82
CA SER A 69 -14.09 -1.49 -0.22
C SER A 69 -14.88 -1.93 1.01
N VAL A 70 -15.59 -3.06 0.92
CA VAL A 70 -16.33 -3.64 2.05
C VAL A 70 -15.37 -4.05 3.17
N SER A 71 -14.28 -4.77 2.84
CA SER A 71 -13.30 -5.19 3.84
C SER A 71 -12.66 -4.00 4.56
N TYR A 72 -12.38 -2.92 3.85
CA TYR A 72 -11.78 -1.70 4.37
C TYR A 72 -12.69 -1.02 5.39
N SER A 73 -13.97 -0.85 5.03
CA SER A 73 -14.97 -0.23 5.89
C SER A 73 -15.27 -1.05 7.15
N ILE A 74 -15.32 -2.39 7.04
CA ILE A 74 -15.43 -3.28 8.20
C ILE A 74 -14.17 -3.15 9.08
N GLY A 75 -12.99 -3.13 8.47
CA GLY A 75 -11.71 -2.99 9.17
C GLY A 75 -11.62 -1.69 9.98
N LEU A 76 -12.00 -0.56 9.40
CA LEU A 76 -12.04 0.72 10.11
C LEU A 76 -13.09 0.74 11.22
N SER A 77 -14.24 0.11 11.00
CA SER A 77 -15.27 -0.03 12.02
C SER A 77 -14.76 -0.85 13.21
N PHE A 78 -14.09 -1.97 12.96
CA PHE A 78 -13.47 -2.78 14.01
C PHE A 78 -12.36 -2.02 14.74
N LEU A 79 -11.57 -1.22 14.02
CA LEU A 79 -10.57 -0.37 14.64
C LEU A 79 -11.21 0.67 15.58
N ALA A 80 -12.28 1.33 15.16
CA ALA A 80 -13.03 2.26 16.00
C ALA A 80 -13.64 1.57 17.23
N MET A 81 -14.24 0.39 17.04
CA MET A 81 -14.83 -0.44 18.11
C MET A 81 -13.78 -0.98 19.09
N SER A 82 -12.53 -1.17 18.65
CA SER A 82 -11.44 -1.60 19.52
C SER A 82 -11.10 -0.57 20.61
N THR A 83 -11.54 0.68 20.46
CA THR A 83 -11.28 1.71 21.46
C THR A 83 -12.06 1.45 22.77
N PRO A 84 -11.43 1.64 23.95
CA PRO A 84 -12.02 1.31 25.25
C PRO A 84 -13.47 1.77 25.46
N PRO A 85 -13.84 3.04 25.21
CA PRO A 85 -15.17 3.54 25.59
C PRO A 85 -16.33 3.01 24.74
N ILE A 86 -16.08 2.44 23.55
CA ILE A 86 -17.16 2.04 22.62
C ILE A 86 -17.81 0.72 23.07
N LEU A 87 -17.00 -0.26 23.47
CA LEU A 87 -17.48 -1.60 23.82
C LEU A 87 -17.38 -1.93 25.31
N SER A 88 -16.89 -1.00 26.15
CA SER A 88 -16.66 -1.22 27.59
C SER A 88 -17.89 -1.77 28.33
N LYS A 89 -19.09 -1.26 28.02
CA LYS A 89 -20.33 -1.70 28.68
C LYS A 89 -20.72 -3.15 28.32
N ALA A 90 -20.45 -3.58 27.10
CA ALA A 90 -20.77 -4.93 26.62
C ALA A 90 -19.73 -5.96 27.05
N THR A 91 -18.45 -5.56 27.15
CA THR A 91 -17.35 -6.43 27.58
C THR A 91 -17.13 -6.44 29.10
N GLY A 92 -17.81 -5.56 29.84
CA GLY A 92 -17.59 -5.39 31.27
C GLY A 92 -16.23 -4.79 31.65
N THR A 93 -15.54 -4.14 30.69
CA THR A 93 -14.24 -3.48 30.92
C THR A 93 -14.42 -1.99 31.25
N CYS A 94 -13.36 -1.32 31.73
CA CYS A 94 -13.40 0.12 31.97
C CYS A 94 -13.36 0.92 30.65
N SER A 95 -13.90 2.15 30.67
CA SER A 95 -13.96 3.04 29.49
C SER A 95 -12.75 3.98 29.36
N ALA A 96 -11.80 3.92 30.30
CA ALA A 96 -10.61 4.76 30.30
C ALA A 96 -9.59 4.33 29.24
N TYR A 97 -8.79 5.27 28.75
CA TYR A 97 -7.73 5.02 27.76
C TYR A 97 -6.44 4.50 28.42
N GLU A 98 -6.55 3.34 29.08
CA GLU A 98 -5.47 2.69 29.80
C GLU A 98 -5.29 1.24 29.35
N ALA A 99 -4.08 0.72 29.49
CA ALA A 99 -3.76 -0.65 29.09
C ALA A 99 -4.59 -1.69 29.86
N ALA A 100 -4.90 -1.44 31.14
CA ALA A 100 -5.73 -2.32 31.96
C ALA A 100 -7.19 -2.41 31.48
N CYS A 101 -7.66 -1.43 30.71
CA CYS A 101 -9.02 -1.42 30.18
C CYS A 101 -9.17 -2.17 28.85
N ILE A 102 -8.05 -2.57 28.22
CA ILE A 102 -8.06 -3.28 26.95
C ILE A 102 -8.29 -4.77 27.19
N GLY A 103 -9.53 -5.21 26.94
CA GLY A 103 -9.91 -6.61 27.06
C GLY A 103 -9.51 -7.46 25.84
N HIS A 104 -9.62 -8.78 25.97
CA HIS A 104 -9.35 -9.72 24.87
C HIS A 104 -10.17 -9.44 23.61
N VAL A 105 -11.45 -9.08 23.77
CA VAL A 105 -12.35 -8.76 22.63
C VAL A 105 -11.85 -7.55 21.85
N GLN A 106 -11.44 -6.49 22.55
CA GLN A 106 -10.90 -5.26 21.92
C GLN A 106 -9.58 -5.55 21.21
N ALA A 107 -8.73 -6.40 21.78
CA ALA A 107 -7.50 -6.83 21.15
C ALA A 107 -7.77 -7.66 19.87
N ILE A 108 -8.71 -8.60 19.90
CA ILE A 108 -9.10 -9.39 18.72
C ILE A 108 -9.65 -8.47 17.62
N LEU A 109 -10.55 -7.54 17.96
CA LEU A 109 -11.09 -6.56 17.02
C LEU A 109 -9.97 -5.71 16.40
N PHE A 110 -9.00 -5.28 17.21
CA PHE A 110 -7.85 -4.52 16.74
C PHE A 110 -7.01 -5.30 15.72
N TYR A 111 -6.66 -6.55 16.00
CA TYR A 111 -5.87 -7.37 15.07
C TYR A 111 -6.65 -7.74 13.81
N ALA A 112 -7.94 -8.07 13.94
CA ALA A 112 -8.81 -8.33 12.79
C ALA A 112 -8.95 -7.08 11.92
N ALA A 113 -9.06 -5.90 12.53
CA ALA A 113 -9.08 -4.63 11.81
C ALA A 113 -7.82 -4.42 10.97
N LEU A 114 -6.63 -4.65 11.54
CA LEU A 114 -5.37 -4.51 10.80
C LEU A 114 -5.34 -5.43 9.56
N ALA A 115 -5.78 -6.69 9.69
CA ALA A 115 -5.82 -7.60 8.55
C ALA A 115 -6.82 -7.13 7.47
N LEU A 116 -8.02 -6.72 7.88
CA LEU A 116 -9.06 -6.25 6.96
C LEU A 116 -8.69 -4.94 6.25
N ILE A 117 -8.08 -3.99 6.97
CA ILE A 117 -7.59 -2.74 6.40
C ILE A 117 -6.47 -3.03 5.38
N ALA A 118 -5.57 -3.99 5.66
CA ALA A 118 -4.53 -4.37 4.71
C ALA A 118 -5.10 -4.93 3.40
N VAL A 119 -6.12 -5.81 3.48
CA VAL A 119 -6.84 -6.32 2.31
C VAL A 119 -7.52 -5.18 1.54
N GLY A 120 -8.21 -4.28 2.25
CA GLY A 120 -8.89 -3.13 1.67
C GLY A 120 -7.96 -2.19 0.89
N LEU A 121 -6.89 -1.73 1.55
CA LEU A 121 -5.87 -0.87 0.91
C LEU A 121 -5.26 -1.54 -0.31
N SER A 122 -4.97 -2.83 -0.22
CA SER A 122 -4.34 -3.58 -1.30
C SER A 122 -5.24 -3.69 -2.52
N GLY A 123 -6.52 -4.02 -2.33
CA GLY A 123 -7.47 -4.14 -3.44
C GLY A 123 -7.81 -2.81 -4.09
N HIS A 124 -7.84 -1.70 -3.33
CA HIS A 124 -7.98 -0.36 -3.91
C HIS A 124 -6.79 -0.05 -4.84
N VAL A 125 -5.55 -0.30 -4.38
CA VAL A 125 -4.35 -0.04 -5.18
C VAL A 125 -4.31 -0.88 -6.47
N THR A 126 -4.71 -2.16 -6.41
CA THR A 126 -4.66 -3.04 -7.60
C THR A 126 -5.72 -2.73 -8.64
N SER A 127 -6.96 -2.47 -8.21
CA SER A 127 -8.11 -2.48 -9.13
C SER A 127 -8.52 -1.09 -9.61
N LEU A 128 -8.23 -0.04 -8.83
CA LEU A 128 -8.60 1.33 -9.17
C LEU A 128 -7.79 1.82 -10.37
N GLY A 129 -6.47 1.58 -10.40
CA GLY A 129 -5.60 1.95 -11.53
C GLY A 129 -5.98 1.29 -12.86
N ALA A 130 -6.22 -0.03 -12.85
CA ALA A 130 -6.58 -0.80 -14.04
C ALA A 130 -7.95 -0.42 -14.65
N PHE A 131 -8.90 -0.01 -13.80
CA PHE A 131 -10.19 0.49 -14.27
C PHE A 131 -10.04 1.83 -15.01
N PHE A 132 -9.16 2.72 -14.52
CA PHE A 132 -8.94 4.02 -15.15
C PHE A 132 -8.13 3.95 -16.44
N THR A 133 -7.13 3.08 -16.55
CA THR A 133 -6.45 2.86 -17.84
C THR A 133 -7.43 2.39 -18.91
N GLY A 134 -8.39 1.53 -18.55
CA GLY A 134 -9.48 1.15 -19.45
C GLY A 134 -10.34 2.33 -19.93
N GLN A 135 -10.73 3.24 -19.02
CA GLN A 135 -11.50 4.43 -19.40
C GLN A 135 -10.69 5.43 -20.23
N MET A 136 -9.41 5.65 -19.89
CA MET A 136 -8.54 6.55 -20.65
C MET A 136 -8.18 6.00 -22.03
N ALA A 137 -8.09 4.68 -22.18
CA ALA A 137 -7.84 4.05 -23.48
C ALA A 137 -9.04 4.22 -24.44
N ILE A 138 -10.28 4.15 -23.92
CA ILE A 138 -11.50 4.44 -24.70
C ILE A 138 -11.56 5.93 -25.05
N GLN A 139 -11.21 6.82 -24.11
CA GLN A 139 -11.14 8.26 -24.36
C GLN A 139 -10.10 8.61 -25.45
N LYS A 140 -9.01 7.85 -25.54
CA LYS A 140 -7.92 8.09 -26.50
C LYS A 140 -8.31 7.76 -27.95
N GLU A 141 -9.35 6.95 -28.19
CA GLU A 141 -9.91 6.75 -29.53
C GLU A 141 -10.84 7.91 -29.96
N GLU A 142 -11.42 8.67 -29.04
CA GLU A 142 -12.25 9.84 -29.35
C GLU A 142 -11.46 11.16 -29.48
N ASP A 143 -10.20 11.21 -28.99
CA ASP A 143 -9.45 12.45 -28.77
C ASP A 143 -8.45 12.85 -29.89
N GLU A 144 -8.44 12.20 -31.08
CA GLU A 144 -7.64 12.74 -32.21
C GLU A 144 -8.22 14.04 -32.80
N ASP A 145 -9.46 14.44 -32.45
CA ASP A 145 -10.10 15.67 -32.95
C ASP A 145 -10.32 16.77 -31.88
N ALA A 146 -9.92 16.58 -30.62
CA ALA A 146 -10.27 17.50 -29.52
C ALA A 146 -9.09 18.35 -28.99
N LEU A 147 -8.19 18.78 -29.88
CA LEU A 147 -7.15 19.78 -29.58
C LEU A 147 -7.71 21.15 -29.13
N GLU A 148 -9.04 21.34 -29.16
CA GLU A 148 -9.74 22.59 -28.88
C GLU A 148 -10.75 22.51 -27.71
N ARG A 149 -10.32 22.14 -26.49
CA ARG A 149 -11.06 22.52 -25.27
C ARG A 149 -10.15 22.96 -24.13
N ARG A 150 -9.37 23.97 -24.46
CA ARG A 150 -8.43 24.75 -23.66
C ARG A 150 -9.06 25.55 -22.49
N THR A 151 -10.09 25.03 -21.83
CA THR A 151 -10.83 25.74 -20.76
C THR A 151 -11.15 24.85 -19.55
N ARG A 152 -10.31 23.85 -19.25
CA ARG A 152 -10.45 22.97 -18.06
C ARG A 152 -9.28 23.03 -17.08
N THR A 153 -8.41 24.03 -17.19
CA THR A 153 -7.26 24.21 -16.30
C THR A 153 -7.58 24.71 -14.89
N PRO A 154 -8.63 25.54 -14.62
CA PRO A 154 -8.85 26.05 -13.26
C PRO A 154 -9.52 25.05 -12.28
N CYS A 155 -10.37 24.12 -12.75
CA CYS A 155 -10.99 23.10 -11.87
C CYS A 155 -10.01 22.00 -11.43
N ILE A 156 -9.09 21.61 -12.31
CA ILE A 156 -8.10 20.56 -12.00
C ILE A 156 -7.11 21.06 -10.95
N CYS A 157 -6.67 22.33 -11.04
CA CYS A 157 -5.83 22.94 -10.01
C CYS A 157 -6.55 23.02 -8.66
N LEU A 158 -7.83 23.41 -8.63
CA LEU A 158 -8.61 23.52 -7.38
C LEU A 158 -8.76 22.16 -6.68
N GLY A 159 -9.02 21.09 -7.43
CA GLY A 159 -9.10 19.72 -6.90
C GLY A 159 -7.77 19.24 -6.33
N VAL A 160 -6.66 19.50 -7.03
CA VAL A 160 -5.31 19.11 -6.55
C VAL A 160 -4.93 19.88 -5.27
N PHE A 161 -5.24 21.18 -5.20
CA PHE A 161 -5.00 21.97 -3.98
C PHE A 161 -5.82 21.45 -2.80
N ALA A 162 -7.08 21.07 -3.01
CA ALA A 162 -7.91 20.47 -1.95
C ALA A 162 -7.28 19.15 -1.46
N VAL A 163 -6.92 18.25 -2.39
CA VAL A 163 -6.34 16.92 -2.08
C VAL A 163 -5.03 17.02 -1.28
N VAL A 164 -4.26 18.10 -1.39
CA VAL A 164 -3.03 18.30 -0.60
C VAL A 164 -3.29 19.05 0.70
N LEU A 165 -4.10 20.13 0.68
CA LEU A 165 -4.28 21.00 1.84
C LEU A 165 -5.16 20.36 2.92
N VAL A 166 -6.20 19.62 2.54
CA VAL A 166 -7.14 19.03 3.49
C VAL A 166 -6.50 17.91 4.34
N PRO A 167 -5.68 16.98 3.82
CA PRO A 167 -4.92 16.04 4.66
C PRO A 167 -3.92 16.75 5.59
N ILE A 168 -3.30 17.85 5.15
CA ILE A 168 -2.39 18.63 5.99
C ILE A 168 -3.16 19.28 7.14
N ILE A 169 -4.28 19.93 6.85
CA ILE A 169 -5.16 20.53 7.86
C ILE A 169 -5.71 19.45 8.79
N GLY A 170 -6.17 18.31 8.26
CA GLY A 170 -6.61 17.16 9.04
C GLY A 170 -5.50 16.61 9.93
N GLY A 171 -4.29 16.44 9.39
CA GLY A 171 -3.12 15.97 10.11
C GLY A 171 -2.67 16.90 11.23
N ILE A 172 -2.91 18.21 11.11
CA ILE A 172 -2.62 19.19 12.14
C ILE A 172 -3.78 19.30 13.14
N ALA A 173 -5.03 19.29 12.70
CA ALA A 173 -6.21 19.54 13.53
C ALA A 173 -6.67 18.31 14.33
N LEU A 174 -6.66 17.12 13.72
CA LEU A 174 -7.17 15.89 14.33
C LEU A 174 -6.35 15.40 15.56
N PRO A 175 -5.03 15.65 15.68
CA PRO A 175 -4.29 15.33 16.91
C PRO A 175 -4.77 16.11 18.14
N TYR A 176 -5.40 17.29 17.97
CA TYR A 176 -5.94 18.07 19.08
C TYR A 176 -7.23 17.49 19.67
N ILE A 177 -7.94 16.63 18.92
CA ILE A 177 -9.13 15.95 19.42
C ILE A 177 -8.72 14.99 20.54
N LYS A 178 -9.08 15.28 21.80
CA LYS A 178 -8.64 14.49 22.96
C LYS A 178 -9.06 13.00 22.94
N PRO A 179 -10.31 12.61 22.59
CA PRO A 179 -10.72 11.21 22.61
C PRO A 179 -10.26 10.41 21.38
N TRP A 180 -9.64 9.25 21.59
CA TRP A 180 -9.22 8.33 20.52
C TRP A 180 -10.40 7.70 19.77
N SER A 181 -11.52 7.46 20.46
CA SER A 181 -12.74 6.94 19.83
C SER A 181 -13.24 7.83 18.71
N VAL A 182 -13.10 9.16 18.83
CA VAL A 182 -13.48 10.10 17.76
C VAL A 182 -12.46 10.08 16.63
N ARG A 183 -11.15 9.99 16.95
CA ARG A 183 -10.08 9.94 15.93
C ARG A 183 -10.22 8.75 14.99
N PHE A 184 -10.60 7.58 15.51
CA PHE A 184 -10.83 6.38 14.69
C PHE A 184 -12.28 6.26 14.22
N GLY A 185 -13.23 6.84 14.93
CA GLY A 185 -14.65 6.83 14.56
C GLY A 185 -14.97 7.69 13.34
N ILE A 186 -14.34 8.86 13.18
CA ILE A 186 -14.57 9.74 12.01
C ILE A 186 -14.22 9.01 10.70
N PRO A 187 -13.00 8.45 10.50
CA PRO A 187 -12.69 7.67 9.30
C PRO A 187 -13.64 6.49 9.10
N ALA A 188 -14.00 5.77 10.17
CA ALA A 188 -14.91 4.62 10.06
C ALA A 188 -16.31 5.01 9.56
N ILE A 189 -16.92 6.05 10.13
CA ILE A 189 -18.24 6.54 9.72
C ILE A 189 -18.20 7.05 8.28
N CYS A 190 -17.18 7.86 7.94
CA CYS A 190 -17.00 8.37 6.59
C CYS A 190 -16.87 7.23 5.57
N SER A 191 -16.07 6.20 5.85
CA SER A 191 -15.91 5.06 4.95
C SER A 191 -17.20 4.25 4.81
N VAL A 192 -17.92 3.96 5.90
CA VAL A 192 -19.21 3.23 5.86
C VAL A 192 -20.26 3.97 5.03
N VAL A 193 -20.28 5.30 5.06
CA VAL A 193 -21.20 6.12 4.24
C VAL A 193 -20.71 6.23 2.80
N ALA A 194 -19.39 6.35 2.59
CA ALA A 194 -18.79 6.51 1.27
C ALA A 194 -18.87 5.24 0.41
N THR A 195 -18.64 4.06 1.00
CA THR A 195 -18.64 2.77 0.29
C THR A 195 -19.90 2.51 -0.54
N PRO A 196 -21.14 2.58 0.01
CA PRO A 196 -22.34 2.30 -0.77
C PRO A 196 -22.58 3.33 -1.89
N VAL A 197 -22.27 4.61 -1.64
CA VAL A 197 -22.37 5.65 -2.67
C VAL A 197 -21.39 5.37 -3.80
N PHE A 198 -20.16 5.03 -3.47
CA PHE A 198 -19.13 4.70 -4.44
C PHE A 198 -19.49 3.45 -5.26
N GLU A 199 -19.92 2.38 -4.62
CA GLU A 199 -20.34 1.15 -5.29
C GLU A 199 -21.54 1.39 -6.21
N TRP A 200 -22.50 2.20 -5.79
CA TRP A 200 -23.67 2.54 -6.60
C TRP A 200 -23.26 3.31 -7.86
N VAL A 201 -22.44 4.36 -7.71
CA VAL A 201 -21.90 5.13 -8.84
C VAL A 201 -21.11 4.24 -9.78
N MET A 202 -20.23 3.38 -9.24
CA MET A 202 -19.41 2.51 -10.08
C MET A 202 -20.24 1.45 -10.84
N ARG A 203 -21.36 0.99 -10.27
CA ARG A 203 -22.29 0.11 -10.99
C ARG A 203 -22.96 0.83 -12.16
N LEU A 204 -23.29 2.11 -12.01
CA LEU A 204 -23.82 2.93 -13.10
C LEU A 204 -22.77 3.12 -14.20
N ASP A 205 -21.53 3.44 -13.83
CA ASP A 205 -20.43 3.58 -14.78
C ASP A 205 -20.18 2.28 -15.54
N LYS A 206 -20.17 1.15 -14.83
CA LYS A 206 -20.05 -0.17 -15.45
C LYS A 206 -21.22 -0.46 -16.40
N ALA A 207 -22.46 -0.14 -16.02
CA ALA A 207 -23.63 -0.30 -16.88
C ALA A 207 -23.55 0.59 -18.14
N ALA A 208 -23.04 1.81 -18.01
CA ALA A 208 -22.85 2.73 -19.14
C ALA A 208 -21.81 2.18 -20.13
N THR A 209 -20.69 1.61 -19.64
CA THR A 209 -19.67 1.00 -20.52
C THR A 209 -20.20 -0.21 -21.30
N ILE A 210 -21.05 -1.05 -20.68
CA ILE A 210 -21.65 -2.22 -21.35
C ILE A 210 -22.64 -1.78 -22.44
N LEU A 211 -23.36 -0.67 -22.24
CA LEU A 211 -24.26 -0.13 -23.25
C LEU A 211 -23.51 0.39 -24.49
N SER A 212 -22.33 0.98 -24.28
CA SER A 212 -21.45 1.46 -25.35
C SER A 212 -20.80 0.30 -26.14
N SER A 213 -20.57 -0.86 -25.52
CA SER A 213 -19.94 -2.02 -26.15
C SER A 213 -20.88 -2.89 -27.00
N GLN A 214 -22.07 -2.43 -27.42
CA GLN A 214 -22.93 -3.27 -28.28
C GLN A 214 -22.35 -3.51 -29.68
N ASN A 215 -21.42 -2.68 -30.16
CA ASN A 215 -20.69 -2.91 -31.42
C ASN A 215 -19.51 -3.91 -31.29
N LEU A 216 -19.31 -4.56 -30.13
CA LEU A 216 -18.13 -5.39 -29.82
C LEU A 216 -18.31 -6.90 -30.07
N GLU A 217 -19.50 -7.40 -30.43
CA GLU A 217 -19.66 -8.82 -30.78
C GLU A 217 -18.79 -9.22 -31.99
N GLU A 218 -18.49 -8.28 -32.89
CA GLU A 218 -17.53 -8.46 -33.99
C GLU A 218 -16.05 -8.44 -33.52
N GLN A 219 -15.77 -7.83 -32.35
CA GLN A 219 -14.44 -7.72 -31.77
C GLN A 219 -14.07 -8.91 -30.86
N GLU A 220 -15.05 -9.50 -30.16
CA GLU A 220 -14.84 -10.70 -29.32
C GLU A 220 -14.39 -11.93 -30.13
N MET A 221 -14.86 -12.07 -31.37
CA MET A 221 -14.46 -13.18 -32.24
C MET A 221 -12.96 -13.14 -32.63
N ASN A 222 -12.33 -11.96 -32.58
CA ASN A 222 -10.91 -11.75 -32.85
C ASN A 222 -10.02 -11.73 -31.58
N LYS A 223 -10.61 -11.55 -30.39
CA LYS A 223 -9.90 -11.46 -29.10
C LYS A 223 -9.22 -12.76 -28.69
N TRP A 224 -9.78 -13.91 -29.07
CA TRP A 224 -9.25 -15.23 -28.73
C TRP A 224 -8.13 -15.74 -29.64
N ARG A 225 -7.78 -15.01 -30.72
CA ARG A 225 -6.67 -15.38 -31.62
C ARG A 225 -5.48 -14.43 -31.55
N LEU A 226 -5.60 -13.25 -30.90
CA LEU A 226 -4.51 -12.27 -30.82
C LEU A 226 -4.63 -11.42 -29.53
N CYS A 227 -3.72 -11.61 -28.56
CA CYS A 227 -3.54 -10.66 -27.46
C CYS A 227 -3.05 -9.32 -28.03
N ARG A 228 -3.64 -8.20 -27.61
CA ARG A 228 -3.17 -6.87 -28.02
C ARG A 228 -1.79 -6.64 -27.41
N VAL A 229 -0.84 -6.09 -28.17
CA VAL A 229 0.55 -5.84 -27.69
C VAL A 229 0.56 -5.03 -26.39
N THR A 230 -0.42 -4.15 -26.20
CA THR A 230 -0.62 -3.36 -24.97
C THR A 230 -0.97 -4.21 -23.76
N GLU A 231 -1.83 -5.24 -23.88
CA GLU A 231 -2.15 -6.15 -22.75
C GLU A 231 -0.92 -6.98 -22.35
N VAL A 232 -0.13 -7.40 -23.34
CA VAL A 232 1.13 -8.12 -23.10
C VAL A 232 2.14 -7.21 -22.38
N GLU A 233 2.25 -5.94 -22.78
CA GLU A 233 3.12 -4.97 -22.13
C GLU A 233 2.68 -4.64 -20.70
N GLU A 234 1.39 -4.45 -20.45
CA GLU A 234 0.85 -4.21 -19.10
C GLU A 234 1.08 -5.41 -18.17
N THR A 235 0.87 -6.63 -18.68
CA THR A 235 1.15 -7.86 -17.93
C THR A 235 2.65 -8.01 -17.65
N LYS A 236 3.50 -7.68 -18.63
CA LYS A 236 4.96 -7.72 -18.48
C LYS A 236 5.47 -6.71 -17.44
N ILE A 237 4.89 -5.53 -17.38
CA ILE A 237 5.20 -4.52 -16.35
C ILE A 237 4.75 -5.02 -14.97
N THR A 238 3.54 -5.54 -14.85
CA THR A 238 3.03 -6.10 -13.59
C THR A 238 3.92 -7.22 -13.06
N ILE A 239 4.30 -8.18 -13.92
CA ILE A 239 5.23 -9.26 -13.58
C ILE A 239 6.59 -8.72 -13.12
N ARG A 240 7.09 -7.64 -13.75
CA ARG A 240 8.35 -7.00 -13.36
C ARG A 240 8.28 -6.25 -12.03
N MET A 241 7.10 -5.81 -11.59
CA MET A 241 6.92 -5.08 -10.32
C MET A 241 6.73 -6.01 -9.11
N ILE A 242 6.28 -7.27 -9.31
CA ILE A 242 6.08 -8.24 -8.23
C ILE A 242 7.33 -8.41 -7.33
N PRO A 243 8.56 -8.57 -7.88
CA PRO A 243 9.76 -8.71 -7.04
C PRO A 243 10.06 -7.45 -6.23
N ILE A 244 9.85 -6.27 -6.81
CA ILE A 244 10.15 -4.98 -6.16
C ILE A 244 9.25 -4.80 -4.94
N THR A 245 7.95 -4.95 -5.12
CA THR A 245 6.95 -4.80 -4.06
C THR A 245 7.13 -5.85 -2.96
N GLY A 246 7.41 -7.10 -3.35
CA GLY A 246 7.70 -8.19 -2.42
C GLY A 246 8.93 -7.92 -1.55
N VAL A 247 10.04 -7.48 -2.17
CA VAL A 247 11.28 -7.17 -1.44
C VAL A 247 11.12 -5.97 -0.52
N LEU A 248 10.42 -4.91 -0.97
CA LEU A 248 10.14 -3.74 -0.14
C LEU A 248 9.30 -4.11 1.08
N GLY A 249 8.19 -4.82 0.89
CA GLY A 249 7.33 -5.25 1.99
C GLY A 249 8.06 -6.19 2.96
N ALA A 250 8.82 -7.15 2.45
CA ALA A 250 9.62 -8.05 3.27
C ALA A 250 10.72 -7.31 4.06
N GLY A 251 11.34 -6.29 3.45
CA GLY A 251 12.30 -5.41 4.12
C GLY A 251 11.68 -4.62 5.28
N ILE A 252 10.48 -4.06 5.08
CA ILE A 252 9.74 -3.35 6.12
C ILE A 252 9.39 -4.31 7.28
N MET A 253 8.92 -5.52 7.00
CA MET A 253 8.67 -6.53 8.05
C MET A 253 9.97 -6.96 8.74
N GLY A 254 11.04 -7.14 7.97
CA GLY A 254 12.38 -7.51 8.44
C GLY A 254 12.99 -6.46 9.36
N SER A 255 12.58 -5.19 9.27
CA SER A 255 13.02 -4.14 10.20
C SER A 255 12.66 -4.46 11.66
N ALA A 256 11.51 -5.09 11.91
CA ALA A 256 11.10 -5.53 13.24
C ALA A 256 12.04 -6.62 13.78
N LEU A 257 12.44 -7.56 12.90
CA LEU A 257 13.41 -8.61 13.22
C LEU A 257 14.80 -8.03 13.49
N SER A 258 15.23 -7.03 12.70
CA SER A 258 16.49 -6.30 12.91
C SER A 258 16.56 -5.66 14.30
N VAL A 259 15.50 -4.95 14.70
CA VAL A 259 15.40 -4.35 16.04
C VAL A 259 15.43 -5.43 17.13
N TYR A 260 14.70 -6.52 16.95
CA TYR A 260 14.70 -7.64 17.90
C TYR A 260 16.09 -8.28 18.07
N ILE A 261 16.75 -8.63 16.97
CA ILE A 261 18.09 -9.23 16.98
C ILE A 261 19.08 -8.27 17.63
N THR A 262 19.05 -6.98 17.26
CA THR A 262 19.98 -5.99 17.80
C THR A 262 19.76 -5.77 19.29
N GLY A 263 18.51 -5.78 19.75
CA GLY A 263 18.19 -5.75 21.18
C GLY A 263 18.73 -6.98 21.91
N LYS A 264 18.53 -8.17 21.35
CA LYS A 264 19.05 -9.44 21.90
C LYS A 264 20.58 -9.50 21.93
N VAL A 265 21.26 -8.96 20.91
CA VAL A 265 22.72 -8.88 20.86
C VAL A 265 23.22 -7.85 21.87
N SER A 266 22.53 -6.72 22.00
CA SER A 266 22.88 -5.65 22.93
C SER A 266 22.85 -6.08 24.39
N GLU A 267 21.94 -6.96 24.79
CA GLU A 267 21.81 -7.44 26.18
C GLU A 267 22.77 -8.59 26.52
N ARG A 268 23.52 -9.11 25.53
CA ARG A 268 24.54 -10.15 25.78
C ARG A 268 25.63 -9.62 26.72
N GLY A 269 26.06 -10.47 27.65
CA GLY A 269 27.10 -10.14 28.62
C GLY A 269 26.62 -9.26 29.77
N GLY A 270 25.31 -9.29 30.11
CA GLY A 270 24.76 -8.58 31.26
C GLY A 270 24.61 -7.07 31.08
N ARG A 271 24.82 -6.56 29.85
CA ARG A 271 24.58 -5.16 29.52
C ARG A 271 23.08 -4.89 29.40
N ARG A 272 22.66 -3.64 29.65
CA ARG A 272 21.28 -3.23 29.43
C ARG A 272 20.97 -3.22 27.93
N ASN A 273 19.78 -3.68 27.57
CA ASN A 273 19.27 -3.63 26.21
C ASN A 273 19.28 -2.18 25.68
N TRP A 274 19.73 -1.95 24.44
CA TRP A 274 19.74 -0.61 23.85
C TRP A 274 18.34 0.00 23.72
N PHE A 275 17.30 -0.84 23.60
CA PHE A 275 15.92 -0.39 23.53
C PHE A 275 15.27 -0.42 24.92
N GLN A 276 14.93 0.76 25.43
CA GLN A 276 14.35 0.97 26.75
C GLN A 276 12.90 1.51 26.62
N ASP A 277 12.19 1.60 27.73
CA ASP A 277 10.77 2.02 27.73
C ASP A 277 10.56 3.48 27.29
N THR A 278 11.60 4.30 27.29
CA THR A 278 11.55 5.70 26.86
C THR A 278 12.66 6.03 25.88
N LEU A 279 12.37 6.93 24.94
CA LEU A 279 13.31 7.34 23.90
C LEU A 279 14.60 7.92 24.50
N ASN A 280 14.48 8.77 25.53
CA ASN A 280 15.63 9.41 26.20
C ASN A 280 16.54 8.43 26.93
N LYS A 281 16.04 7.25 27.34
CA LYS A 281 16.86 6.21 27.97
C LYS A 281 17.43 5.22 26.96
N SER A 282 16.87 5.18 25.75
CA SER A 282 17.22 4.21 24.73
C SER A 282 18.47 4.66 23.97
N ARG A 283 19.38 3.72 23.70
CA ARG A 283 20.62 3.94 22.94
C ARG A 283 20.40 3.72 21.45
N LEU A 284 19.54 4.58 20.87
CA LEU A 284 19.25 4.54 19.43
C LEU A 284 20.48 4.88 18.59
N ASP A 285 21.40 5.66 19.13
CA ASP A 285 22.71 5.97 18.54
C ASP A 285 23.45 4.70 18.10
N ASN A 286 23.52 3.70 18.98
CA ASN A 286 24.16 2.42 18.69
C ASN A 286 23.43 1.66 17.58
N TYR A 287 22.09 1.68 17.58
CA TYR A 287 21.30 1.04 16.54
C TYR A 287 21.52 1.70 15.17
N TYR A 288 21.55 3.03 15.09
CA TYR A 288 21.85 3.73 13.83
C TYR A 288 23.25 3.42 13.30
N TRP A 289 24.26 3.27 14.18
CA TRP A 289 25.57 2.78 13.76
C TRP A 289 25.52 1.35 13.18
N THR A 290 24.75 0.43 13.77
CA THR A 290 24.59 -0.91 13.20
C THR A 290 23.94 -0.87 11.82
N LEU A 291 22.95 -0.01 11.62
CA LEU A 291 22.33 0.21 10.30
C LEU A 291 23.31 0.80 9.29
N ALA A 292 24.13 1.76 9.70
CA ALA A 292 25.15 2.37 8.84
C ALA A 292 26.18 1.32 8.36
N VAL A 293 26.64 0.43 9.26
CA VAL A 293 27.55 -0.66 8.91
C VAL A 293 26.89 -1.65 7.96
N LEU A 294 25.66 -2.10 8.24
CA LEU A 294 24.91 -3.00 7.36
C LEU A 294 24.67 -2.40 5.97
N SER A 295 24.31 -1.11 5.91
CA SER A 295 24.12 -0.38 4.66
C SER A 295 25.43 -0.23 3.87
N SER A 296 26.55 0.03 4.56
CA SER A 296 27.88 0.09 3.95
C SER A 296 28.28 -1.26 3.36
N ILE A 297 28.03 -2.36 4.07
CA ILE A 297 28.27 -3.73 3.56
C ILE A 297 27.41 -3.98 2.31
N ASN A 298 26.12 -3.63 2.35
CA ASN A 298 25.23 -3.77 1.20
C ASN A 298 25.72 -2.97 -0.02
N LEU A 299 26.21 -1.74 0.20
CA LEU A 299 26.76 -0.90 -0.87
C LEU A 299 28.03 -1.51 -1.49
N VAL A 300 28.94 -2.04 -0.66
CA VAL A 300 30.16 -2.71 -1.15
C VAL A 300 29.80 -3.95 -1.94
N LEU A 301 28.89 -4.79 -1.44
CA LEU A 301 28.41 -5.96 -2.18
C LEU A 301 27.77 -5.58 -3.51
N TYR A 302 26.92 -4.55 -3.52
CA TYR A 302 26.31 -4.03 -4.74
C TYR A 302 27.37 -3.55 -5.74
N ALA A 303 28.36 -2.78 -5.29
CA ALA A 303 29.45 -2.29 -6.13
C ALA A 303 30.28 -3.45 -6.72
N LEU A 304 30.60 -4.47 -5.90
CA LEU A 304 31.31 -5.67 -6.38
C LEU A 304 30.51 -6.41 -7.44
N VAL A 305 29.20 -6.62 -7.21
CA VAL A 305 28.33 -7.30 -8.20
C VAL A 305 28.21 -6.47 -9.47
N ALA A 306 28.04 -5.15 -9.37
CA ALA A 306 27.95 -4.26 -10.53
C ALA A 306 29.24 -4.26 -11.35
N ILE A 307 30.41 -4.20 -10.71
CA ILE A 307 31.71 -4.30 -11.37
C ILE A 307 31.87 -5.67 -12.03
N CYS A 308 31.53 -6.76 -11.34
CA CYS A 308 31.60 -8.11 -11.90
C CYS A 308 30.66 -8.31 -13.10
N TYR A 309 29.47 -7.72 -13.09
CA TYR A 309 28.53 -7.76 -14.22
C TYR A 309 29.06 -6.98 -15.41
N ALA A 310 29.52 -5.74 -15.20
CA ALA A 310 30.11 -4.91 -16.25
C ALA A 310 31.36 -5.57 -16.87
N TYR A 311 32.20 -6.21 -16.06
CA TYR A 311 33.35 -6.97 -16.54
C TYR A 311 32.95 -8.21 -17.37
N ARG A 312 31.87 -8.90 -16.99
CA ARG A 312 31.39 -10.06 -17.74
C ARG A 312 30.79 -9.66 -19.09
N GLU A 313 30.10 -8.51 -19.14
CA GLU A 313 29.55 -7.95 -20.38
C GLU A 313 30.66 -7.55 -21.34
N SER A 314 31.69 -6.83 -20.86
CA SER A 314 32.85 -6.48 -21.69
C SER A 314 33.59 -7.71 -22.24
N THR A 315 33.68 -8.79 -21.45
CA THR A 315 34.31 -10.04 -21.91
C THR A 315 33.45 -10.80 -22.93
N ALA A 316 32.12 -10.71 -22.82
CA ALA A 316 31.20 -11.33 -23.78
C ALA A 316 31.23 -10.61 -25.14
N GLU A 317 31.30 -9.28 -25.13
CA GLU A 317 31.44 -8.47 -26.36
C GLU A 317 32.78 -8.70 -27.07
N GLU A 318 33.87 -8.93 -26.33
CA GLU A 318 35.17 -9.28 -26.92
C GLU A 318 35.21 -10.67 -27.57
N GLN A 319 34.36 -11.61 -27.14
CA GLN A 319 34.27 -12.96 -27.70
C GLN A 319 33.35 -13.07 -28.93
N GLU A 320 32.39 -12.15 -29.10
CA GLU A 320 31.54 -12.04 -30.30
C GLU A 320 32.12 -11.14 -31.41
N GLY A 321 33.39 -10.73 -31.28
CA GLY A 321 34.13 -9.98 -32.31
C GLY A 321 34.19 -10.72 -33.67
N PRO A 322 34.30 -9.99 -34.79
CA PRO A 322 33.76 -10.34 -36.11
C PRO A 322 34.49 -11.48 -36.82
N ASN A 323 34.15 -12.73 -36.49
CA ASN A 323 34.66 -13.94 -37.15
C ASN A 323 33.51 -14.82 -37.69
N GLU A 324 32.60 -14.26 -38.49
CA GLU A 324 31.85 -15.08 -39.46
C GLU A 324 31.27 -14.24 -40.61
N GLU A 325 30.94 -12.97 -40.38
CA GLU A 325 30.36 -12.11 -41.42
C GLU A 325 31.42 -11.52 -42.38
N SER A 326 32.63 -11.24 -41.89
CA SER A 326 33.76 -10.72 -42.69
C SER A 326 34.34 -11.76 -43.67
N ALA A 327 34.16 -13.06 -43.41
CA ALA A 327 34.66 -14.13 -44.27
C ALA A 327 33.77 -14.34 -45.52
N ASN A 328 32.47 -14.04 -45.43
CA ASN A 328 31.53 -14.18 -46.55
C ASN A 328 31.44 -12.93 -47.43
N ALA A 329 31.87 -11.75 -46.95
CA ALA A 329 31.90 -10.52 -47.73
C ALA A 329 33.06 -10.43 -48.74
N LEU A 330 34.08 -11.30 -48.62
CA LEU A 330 35.18 -11.43 -49.59
C LEU A 330 34.93 -12.53 -50.64
N GLN A 331 33.78 -13.21 -50.59
CA GLN A 331 33.38 -14.24 -51.55
C GLN A 331 32.14 -13.87 -52.41
N ARG A 332 31.68 -12.61 -52.38
CA ARG A 332 30.66 -12.08 -53.31
C ARG A 332 31.20 -10.97 -54.18
#